data_AF-A0A7S2VCZ1-F1
#
_entry.id   AF-A0A7S2VCZ1-F1
#
_cell.length_a   1.000
_cell.length_b   1.000
_cell.length_c   1.000
_cell.angle_alpha   90.00
_cell.angle_beta   90.00
_cell.angle_gamma   90.00
#
_symmetry.space_group_name_H-M   'P 1'
#
loop_
_entity.id
_entity.type
_entity.pdbx_description
1 polymer ?
#
loop_
_entity_poly.entity_id
_entity_poly.type
_entity_poly.pdbx_seq_one_letter_code
_entity_poly.pdbx_strand_id
1 'polypeptide(L)'
;AFPNKPEASFNFFLCGVVGMVCAFIIVLSTQYFTDYAYRPVQSIAEASATGHGTNIIIGVSVGMKATFIPTITVAIAVLMAYHLGANTGIGDGRNAGLFGTAVATMGML
;
A
#
# COMPACT_ATOMS: atom_id res chain seq x y z
N ALA A 1 2.84 23.34 26.97
CA ALA A 1 4.23 22.84 26.92
C ALA A 1 4.18 21.41 26.40
N PHE A 2 4.68 21.14 25.20
CA PHE A 2 4.71 19.78 24.66
C PHE A 2 5.74 18.99 25.49
N PRO A 3 5.32 18.01 26.31
CA PRO A 3 6.26 17.21 27.06
C PRO A 3 7.18 16.50 26.06
N ASN A 4 8.49 16.63 26.26
CA ASN A 4 9.51 15.89 25.51
C ASN A 4 9.28 14.38 25.74
N LYS A 5 8.47 13.76 24.88
CA LYS A 5 8.32 12.32 24.76
C LYS A 5 9.12 11.89 23.52
N PRO A 6 10.44 11.62 23.62
CA PRO A 6 11.26 11.19 22.48
C PRO A 6 10.69 9.93 21.79
N GLU A 7 10.02 9.07 22.57
CA GLU A 7 9.28 7.89 22.09
C GLU A 7 8.21 8.24 21.03
N ALA A 8 7.58 9.41 21.13
CA ALA A 8 6.53 9.80 20.18
C ALA A 8 7.11 10.18 18.81
N SER A 9 8.23 10.91 18.79
CA SER A 9 8.95 11.24 17.56
C SER A 9 9.43 9.97 16.84
N PHE A 10 9.92 8.99 17.58
CA PHE A 10 10.34 7.71 17.02
C PHE A 10 9.17 6.91 16.43
N ASN A 11 8.03 6.86 17.14
CA ASN A 11 6.82 6.22 16.61
C ASN A 11 6.29 6.87 15.32
N PHE A 12 6.31 8.20 15.22
CA PHE A 12 5.91 8.89 13.98
C PHE A 12 6.91 8.69 12.84
N PHE A 13 8.21 8.63 13.15
CA PHE A 13 9.22 8.24 12.17
C PHE A 13 8.94 6.84 11.61
N LEU A 14 8.63 5.87 12.47
CA LEU A 14 8.25 4.52 12.04
C LEU A 14 6.96 4.51 11.21
N CYS A 15 5.96 5.35 11.50
CA CYS A 15 4.78 5.51 10.63
C CYS A 15 5.16 5.93 9.21
N GLY A 16 6.10 6.88 9.07
CA GLY A 16 6.61 7.30 7.77
C GLY A 16 7.33 6.18 7.02
N VAL A 17 8.15 5.39 7.73
CA VAL A 17 8.83 4.20 7.15
C VAL A 17 7.82 3.16 6.68
N VAL A 18 6.74 2.92 7.43
CA VAL A 18 5.64 2.03 6.99
C VAL A 18 5.02 2.51 5.68
N GLY A 19 4.85 3.83 5.51
CA GLY A 19 4.40 4.44 4.27
C GLY A 19 5.32 4.16 3.08
N MET A 20 6.63 4.34 3.28
CA MET A 20 7.65 4.08 2.26
C MET A 20 7.70 2.61 1.84
N VAL A 21 7.63 1.68 2.81
CA VAL A 21 7.57 0.24 2.52
C VAL A 21 6.30 -0.11 1.76
N CYS A 22 5.16 0.49 2.12
CA CYS A 22 3.89 0.31 1.41
C CYS A 22 4.00 0.76 -0.05
N ALA A 23 4.57 1.94 -0.32
CA ALA A 23 4.82 2.42 -1.68
C ALA A 23 5.67 1.44 -2.49
N PHE A 24 6.76 0.95 -1.91
CA PHE A 24 7.65 0.00 -2.57
C PHE A 24 6.93 -1.30 -2.96
N ILE A 25 6.12 -1.86 -2.05
CA ILE A 25 5.33 -3.07 -2.33
C ILE A 25 4.30 -2.83 -3.43
N ILE A 26 3.62 -1.67 -3.44
CA ILE A 26 2.68 -1.31 -4.50
C ILE A 26 3.39 -1.25 -5.85
N VAL A 27 4.57 -0.61 -5.92
CA VAL A 27 5.37 -0.51 -7.15
C VAL A 27 5.78 -1.89 -7.67
N LEU A 28 6.22 -2.80 -6.79
CA LEU A 28 6.54 -4.18 -7.18
C LEU A 28 5.31 -4.94 -7.67
N SER A 29 4.18 -4.78 -7.00
CA SER A 29 2.91 -5.38 -7.42
C SER A 29 2.49 -4.87 -8.79
N THR A 30 2.57 -3.56 -9.03
CA THR A 30 2.25 -2.96 -10.33
C THR A 30 3.15 -3.55 -11.42
N GLN A 31 4.47 -3.57 -11.20
CA GLN A 31 5.42 -4.18 -12.16
C GLN A 31 5.06 -5.63 -12.49
N TYR A 32 4.74 -6.45 -11.49
CA TYR A 32 4.36 -7.86 -11.72
C TYR A 32 3.12 -8.03 -12.62
N PHE A 33 2.15 -7.11 -12.52
CA PHE A 33 0.91 -7.17 -13.32
C PHE A 33 0.98 -6.38 -14.63
N THR A 34 2.00 -5.54 -14.84
CA THR A 34 2.10 -4.67 -16.03
C THR A 34 3.30 -4.96 -16.93
N ASP A 35 4.36 -5.61 -16.43
CA ASP A 35 5.56 -5.91 -17.21
C ASP A 35 5.42 -7.24 -17.97
N TYR A 36 5.86 -7.24 -19.23
CA TYR A 36 5.77 -8.34 -20.20
C TYR A 36 6.61 -9.56 -19.80
N ALA A 37 7.62 -9.36 -18.93
CA ALA A 37 8.44 -10.44 -18.41
C ALA A 37 7.65 -11.39 -17.49
N TYR A 38 6.49 -10.97 -16.95
CA TYR A 38 5.73 -11.76 -15.99
C TYR A 38 4.53 -12.47 -16.62
N ARG A 39 4.16 -13.60 -15.98
CA ARG A 39 3.07 -14.50 -16.40
C ARG A 39 1.71 -13.82 -16.61
N PRO A 40 1.26 -12.85 -15.77
CA PRO A 40 -0.05 -12.23 -15.95
C PRO A 40 -0.19 -11.56 -17.32
N VAL A 41 0.83 -10.80 -17.74
CA VAL A 41 0.84 -10.09 -19.02
C VAL A 41 1.04 -11.07 -20.18
N GLN A 42 1.89 -12.07 -20.03
CA GLN A 42 2.07 -13.13 -21.04
C GLN A 42 0.77 -13.89 -21.32
N SER A 43 -0.04 -14.17 -20.29
CA SER A 43 -1.33 -14.84 -20.47
C SER A 43 -2.33 -14.00 -21.28
N ILE A 44 -2.25 -12.67 -21.20
CA ILE A 44 -3.06 -11.75 -22.01
C ILE A 44 -2.57 -11.79 -23.47
N ALA A 45 -1.25 -11.78 -23.68
CA ALA A 45 -0.66 -11.90 -25.01
C ALA A 45 -1.02 -13.24 -25.68
N GLU A 46 -0.99 -14.35 -24.96
CA GLU A 46 -1.45 -15.66 -25.45
C GLU A 46 -2.94 -15.65 -25.80
N ALA A 47 -3.78 -15.03 -24.96
CA ALA A 47 -5.20 -14.89 -25.23
C ALA A 47 -5.49 -14.10 -26.52
N SER A 48 -4.61 -13.19 -26.92
CA SER A 48 -4.73 -12.44 -28.18
C SER A 48 -4.68 -13.35 -29.42
N ALA A 49 -4.04 -14.52 -29.35
CA ALA A 49 -4.03 -15.48 -30.45
C ALA A 49 -5.39 -16.15 -30.69
N THR A 50 -6.27 -16.15 -29.68
CA THR A 50 -7.61 -16.75 -29.75
C THR A 50 -8.71 -15.76 -30.18
N GLY A 51 -8.40 -14.46 -30.25
CA GLY A 51 -9.29 -13.40 -30.70
C GLY A 51 -9.40 -12.23 -29.73
N HIS A 52 -9.90 -11.10 -30.24
CA HIS A 52 -10.01 -9.83 -29.48
C HIS A 52 -10.92 -9.95 -28.26
N GLY A 53 -12.02 -10.71 -28.36
CA GLY A 53 -12.95 -10.92 -27.25
C GLY A 53 -12.28 -11.61 -26.06
N THR A 54 -11.55 -12.70 -26.30
CA THR A 54 -10.82 -13.43 -25.25
C THR A 54 -9.74 -12.55 -24.63
N ASN A 55 -9.03 -11.75 -25.43
CA ASN A 55 -8.04 -10.80 -24.93
C ASN A 55 -8.64 -9.81 -23.91
N ILE A 56 -9.81 -9.23 -24.22
CA ILE A 56 -10.50 -8.31 -23.30
C ILE A 56 -10.95 -9.03 -22.01
N ILE A 57 -11.53 -10.23 -22.14
CA ILE A 57 -12.01 -10.99 -20.97
C ILE A 57 -10.84 -11.36 -20.04
N ILE A 58 -9.74 -11.85 -20.59
CA ILE A 58 -8.55 -12.22 -19.81
C ILE A 58 -7.90 -10.98 -19.22
N GLY A 59 -7.77 -9.89 -19.97
CA GLY A 59 -7.24 -8.62 -19.48
C GLY A 59 -8.03 -8.07 -18.28
N VAL A 60 -9.36 -8.05 -18.36
CA VAL A 60 -10.23 -7.65 -17.25
C VAL A 60 -10.08 -8.59 -16.05
N SER A 61 -10.03 -9.91 -16.29
CA SER A 61 -9.83 -10.89 -15.23
C SER A 61 -8.51 -10.69 -14.48
N VAL A 62 -7.41 -10.45 -15.22
CA VAL A 62 -6.09 -10.16 -14.64
C VAL A 62 -6.12 -8.84 -13.87
N GLY A 63 -6.76 -7.79 -14.42
CA GLY A 63 -6.93 -6.51 -13.73
C GLY A 63 -7.69 -6.64 -12.41
N MET A 64 -8.76 -7.44 -12.36
CA MET A 64 -9.48 -7.72 -11.12
C MET A 64 -8.63 -8.48 -10.09
N LYS A 65 -7.69 -9.32 -10.52
CA LYS A 65 -6.73 -10.01 -9.63
C LYS A 65 -5.65 -9.05 -9.13
N ALA A 66 -5.24 -8.09 -9.94
CA ALA A 66 -4.15 -7.16 -9.63
C ALA A 66 -4.43 -6.26 -8.43
N THR A 67 -5.71 -6.03 -8.07
CA THR A 67 -6.09 -5.17 -6.94
C THR A 67 -5.91 -5.83 -5.58
N PHE A 68 -5.78 -7.15 -5.51
CA PHE A 68 -5.72 -7.89 -4.25
C PHE A 68 -4.49 -7.50 -3.40
N ILE A 69 -3.30 -7.49 -4.02
CA ILE A 69 -2.04 -7.18 -3.33
C ILE A 69 -2.00 -5.73 -2.85
N PRO A 70 -2.30 -4.70 -3.69
CA PRO A 70 -2.37 -3.31 -3.23
C PRO A 70 -3.39 -3.11 -2.10
N THR A 71 -4.56 -3.73 -2.19
CA THR A 71 -5.62 -3.56 -1.17
C THR A 71 -5.18 -4.06 0.20
N ILE A 72 -4.61 -5.28 0.26
CA ILE A 72 -4.13 -5.85 1.52
C ILE A 72 -2.96 -5.03 2.08
N THR A 73 -2.04 -4.61 1.21
CA THR A 73 -0.86 -3.82 1.62
C THR A 73 -1.30 -2.51 2.29
N VAL A 74 -2.25 -1.79 1.69
CA VAL A 74 -2.80 -0.55 2.26
C VAL A 74 -3.54 -0.81 3.57
N ALA A 75 -4.36 -1.87 3.63
CA ALA A 75 -5.08 -2.22 4.86
C ALA A 75 -4.12 -2.47 6.03
N ILE A 76 -3.05 -3.23 5.82
CA ILE A 76 -2.04 -3.51 6.84
C ILE A 76 -1.27 -2.22 7.20
N ALA A 77 -0.88 -1.40 6.23
CA ALA A 77 -0.17 -0.15 6.46
C ALA A 77 -0.99 0.82 7.33
N VAL A 78 -2.29 0.97 7.06
CA VAL A 78 -3.19 1.83 7.85
C VAL A 78 -3.33 1.31 9.29
N LEU A 79 -3.52 0.00 9.47
CA LEU A 79 -3.64 -0.60 10.80
C LEU A 79 -2.35 -0.46 11.62
N MET A 80 -1.18 -0.64 11.00
CA MET A 80 0.10 -0.45 11.65
C MET A 80 0.31 1.03 12.02
N ALA A 81 0.16 1.95 11.06
CA ALA A 81 0.34 3.38 11.30
C ALA A 81 -0.62 3.93 12.37
N TYR A 82 -1.85 3.42 12.42
CA TYR A 82 -2.81 3.79 13.45
C TYR A 82 -2.37 3.34 14.85
N HIS A 83 -1.92 2.08 15.00
CA HIS A 83 -1.45 1.57 16.29
C HIS A 83 -0.17 2.28 16.76
N LEU A 84 0.80 2.51 15.85
CA LEU A 84 2.02 3.26 16.18
C LEU A 84 1.70 4.70 16.59
N GLY A 85 0.79 5.38 15.87
CA GLY A 85 0.34 6.72 16.22
C GLY A 85 -0.42 6.78 17.55
N ALA A 86 -1.30 5.81 17.82
CA ALA A 86 -2.06 5.73 19.07
C ALA A 86 -1.17 5.50 20.30
N ASN A 87 -0.10 4.72 20.15
CA ASN A 87 0.85 4.41 21.23
C ASN A 87 1.71 5.62 21.67
N THR A 88 1.70 6.72 20.91
CA THR A 88 2.44 7.94 21.28
C THR A 88 1.83 8.68 22.49
N GLY A 89 0.53 8.48 22.75
CA GLY A 89 -0.20 9.18 23.81
C GLY A 89 -0.08 10.71 23.73
N ILE A 90 0.03 11.26 22.51
CA ILE A 90 0.05 12.69 22.22
C ILE A 90 -1.32 13.13 21.72
N GLY A 91 -1.95 14.06 22.45
CA GLY A 91 -3.31 14.54 22.15
C GLY A 91 -4.39 13.69 22.81
N ASP A 92 -5.53 14.30 23.12
CA ASP A 92 -6.64 13.61 23.78
C ASP A 92 -7.34 12.65 22.80
N GLY A 93 -7.59 11.42 23.24
CA GLY A 93 -8.35 10.41 22.51
C GLY A 93 -7.62 9.77 21.31
N ARG A 94 -8.32 9.58 20.20
CA ARG A 94 -7.88 8.78 19.03
C ARG A 94 -7.13 9.59 17.96
N ASN A 95 -6.88 10.87 18.23
CA ASN A 95 -6.34 11.84 17.27
C ASN A 95 -4.90 11.53 16.86
N ALA A 96 -4.09 11.00 17.79
CA ALA A 96 -2.69 10.62 17.55
C ALA A 96 -2.56 9.51 16.50
N GLY A 97 -3.47 8.53 16.53
CA GLY A 97 -3.50 7.42 15.56
C GLY A 97 -3.88 7.89 14.16
N LEU A 98 -4.85 8.79 14.05
CA LEU A 98 -5.23 9.40 12.77
C LEU A 98 -4.08 10.22 12.19
N PHE A 99 -3.39 10.99 13.02
CA PHE A 99 -2.19 11.71 12.61
C PHE A 99 -1.09 10.74 12.13
N GLY A 100 -0.91 9.60 12.81
CA GLY A 100 0.01 8.53 12.38
C GLY A 100 -0.29 8.02 10.96
N THR A 101 -1.57 7.83 10.61
CA THR A 101 -1.95 7.44 9.24
C THR A 101 -1.66 8.54 8.21
N ALA A 102 -1.82 9.81 8.58
CA ALA A 102 -1.47 10.93 7.70
C ALA A 102 0.06 11.00 7.45
N VAL A 103 0.86 10.78 8.49
CA VAL A 103 2.34 10.71 8.36
C VAL A 103 2.77 9.54 7.49
N ALA A 104 2.10 8.38 7.60
CA ALA A 104 2.35 7.25 6.70
C ALA A 104 2.03 7.59 5.24
N THR A 105 0.94 8.31 4.96
CA THR A 105 0.64 8.79 3.60
C THR A 105 1.69 9.77 3.08
N MET A 106 2.20 10.67 3.93
CA MET A 106 3.31 11.56 3.55
C MET A 106 4.60 10.79 3.28
N GLY A 107 4.85 9.68 3.97
CA GLY A 107 6.02 8.81 3.71
C GLY A 107 5.88 7.94 2.46
N MET A 108 4.67 7.81 1.92
CA MET A 108 4.39 7.04 0.70
C MET A 108 4.71 7.83 -0.59
N LEU A 109 4.64 9.17 -0.53
CA LEU A 109 4.84 10.09 -1.66
C LEU A 109 6.17 10.84 -1.55
#